data_AF-A0A1X0NZJ0-F1
#
_entry.id   AF-A0A1X0NZJ0-F1
#
_cell.length_a   1.000
_cell.length_b   1.000
_cell.length_c   1.000
_cell.angle_alpha   90.00
_cell.angle_beta   90.00
_cell.angle_gamma   90.00
#
_symmetry.space_group_name_H-M   'P 1'
#
loop_
_entity.id
_entity.type
_entity.pdbx_description
1 polymer ?
#
loop_
_entity_poly.entity_id
_entity_poly.type
_entity_poly.pdbx_seq_one_letter_code
_entity_poly.pdbx_strand_id
1 'polypeptide(L)'
;MFRLLRAYRYFYRQVSGGADWDAPVPYIHPKVLDELSRISNELIKNQWWRIDPPRHADYNNDSYDIVAYTDASREGWGAVVHFQFTGEVTTLQQRFVTHHQRPFYKGQP
;
A
#
# COMPACT_ATOMS: atom_id res chain seq x y z
N MET A 1 -0.77 0.60 -15.55
CA MET A 1 -1.46 1.19 -14.36
C MET A 1 -2.72 2.00 -14.70
N PHE A 2 -2.64 3.17 -15.36
CA PHE A 2 -3.78 4.11 -15.51
C PHE A 2 -5.00 3.57 -16.30
N ARG A 3 -4.78 2.57 -17.17
CA ARG A 3 -5.82 1.99 -18.05
C ARG A 3 -6.78 1.06 -17.30
N LEU A 4 -6.28 0.27 -16.35
CA LEU A 4 -7.10 -0.62 -15.52
C LEU A 4 -7.96 0.19 -14.54
N LEU A 5 -7.43 1.28 -13.99
CA LEU A 5 -8.21 2.19 -13.15
C LEU A 5 -9.38 2.84 -13.91
N ARG A 6 -9.17 3.18 -15.20
CA ARG A 6 -10.25 3.67 -16.07
C ARG A 6 -11.30 2.60 -16.33
N ALA A 7 -10.88 1.37 -16.60
CA ALA A 7 -11.79 0.23 -16.78
C ALA A 7 -12.58 -0.05 -15.49
N TYR A 8 -11.91 -0.11 -14.34
CA TYR A 8 -12.53 -0.25 -13.03
C TYR A 8 -13.58 0.83 -12.76
N ARG A 9 -13.25 2.10 -13.02
CA ARG A 9 -14.19 3.20 -12.82
C ARG A 9 -15.42 3.11 -13.73
N TYR A 10 -15.26 2.59 -14.95
CA TYR A 10 -16.39 2.34 -15.86
C TYR A 10 -17.29 1.23 -15.30
N PHE A 11 -16.72 0.08 -14.93
CA PHE A 11 -17.49 -1.04 -14.35
C PHE A 11 -18.19 -0.66 -13.06
N TYR A 12 -17.47 0.02 -12.16
CA TYR A 12 -18.03 0.53 -10.91
C TYR A 12 -19.27 1.39 -11.16
N ARG A 13 -19.25 2.27 -12.17
CA ARG A 13 -20.40 3.13 -12.50
C ARG A 13 -21.58 2.36 -13.06
N GLN A 14 -21.34 1.33 -13.87
CA GLN A 14 -22.40 0.48 -14.42
C GLN A 14 -23.09 -0.30 -13.30
N VAL A 15 -22.32 -1.00 -12.46
CA VAL A 15 -22.86 -1.79 -11.35
C VAL A 15 -23.54 -0.90 -10.31
N SER A 16 -22.93 0.23 -9.94
CA SER A 16 -23.57 1.20 -9.01
C SER A 16 -24.84 1.82 -9.59
N GLY A 17 -24.99 1.82 -10.93
CA GLY A 17 -26.17 2.29 -11.63
C GLY A 17 -27.28 1.24 -11.75
N GLY A 18 -27.09 0.04 -11.18
CA GLY A 18 -28.08 -1.04 -11.20
C GLY A 18 -27.91 -2.03 -12.35
N ALA A 19 -26.83 -1.96 -13.12
CA ALA A 19 -26.49 -3.03 -14.05
C ALA A 19 -26.00 -4.28 -13.28
N ASP A 20 -26.38 -5.46 -13.76
CA ASP A 20 -25.87 -6.70 -13.19
C ASP A 20 -24.34 -6.79 -13.35
N TRP A 21 -23.69 -7.34 -12.34
CA TRP A 21 -22.22 -7.41 -12.28
C TRP A 21 -21.63 -8.39 -13.30
N ASP A 22 -22.42 -9.35 -13.77
CA ASP A 22 -22.11 -10.35 -14.78
C ASP A 22 -22.66 -9.98 -16.18
N ALA A 23 -23.29 -8.82 -16.32
CA ALA A 23 -23.83 -8.37 -17.59
C ALA A 23 -22.71 -8.25 -18.66
N PRO A 24 -23.01 -8.63 -19.92
CA PRO A 24 -22.03 -8.56 -20.99
C PRO A 24 -21.61 -7.10 -21.23
N VAL A 25 -20.29 -6.90 -21.26
CA VAL A 25 -19.71 -5.57 -21.49
C VAL A 25 -19.78 -5.26 -22.98
N PRO A 26 -20.48 -4.20 -23.41
CA PRO A 26 -20.72 -3.95 -24.83
C PRO A 26 -19.42 -3.61 -25.59
N TYR A 27 -18.44 -3.01 -24.92
CA TYR A 27 -17.14 -2.71 -25.50
C TYR A 27 -16.04 -2.65 -24.45
N ILE A 28 -14.92 -3.33 -24.71
CA ILE A 28 -13.67 -3.19 -23.96
C ILE A 28 -12.59 -2.77 -24.95
N HIS A 29 -11.86 -1.70 -24.62
CA HIS A 29 -10.77 -1.23 -25.45
C HIS A 29 -9.65 -2.28 -25.55
N PRO A 30 -9.07 -2.58 -26.73
CA PRO A 30 -8.04 -3.62 -26.89
C PRO A 30 -6.87 -3.52 -25.90
N LYS A 31 -6.33 -2.32 -25.71
CA LYS A 31 -5.27 -2.07 -24.70
C LYS A 31 -5.64 -2.39 -23.24
N VAL A 32 -6.92 -2.43 -22.89
CA VAL A 32 -7.40 -2.87 -21.57
C VAL A 32 -7.45 -4.40 -21.55
N LEU A 33 -7.94 -5.01 -22.63
CA LEU A 33 -7.96 -6.46 -22.80
C LEU A 33 -6.55 -7.07 -22.76
N ASP A 34 -5.57 -6.43 -23.41
CA ASP A 34 -4.17 -6.85 -23.39
C ASP A 34 -3.60 -6.83 -21.96
N GLU A 35 -3.90 -5.78 -21.22
CA GLU A 35 -3.41 -5.61 -19.85
C GLU A 35 -4.10 -6.58 -18.88
N LEU A 36 -5.40 -6.83 -19.07
CA LEU A 36 -6.14 -7.86 -18.33
C LEU A 36 -5.60 -9.26 -18.64
N SER A 37 -5.32 -9.58 -19.90
CA SER A 37 -4.76 -10.87 -20.32
C SER A 37 -3.36 -11.08 -19.74
N ARG A 38 -2.52 -10.03 -19.77
CA ARG A 38 -1.18 -10.03 -19.17
C ARG A 38 -1.24 -10.32 -17.68
N ILE A 39 -2.13 -9.65 -16.94
CA ILE A 39 -2.28 -9.87 -15.48
C ILE A 39 -2.89 -11.25 -15.21
N SER A 40 -3.89 -11.67 -15.98
CA SER A 40 -4.53 -12.97 -15.81
C SER A 40 -3.52 -14.12 -15.98
N ASN A 41 -2.62 -14.01 -16.96
CA ASN A 41 -1.55 -15.00 -17.14
C ASN A 41 -0.58 -15.08 -15.96
N GLU A 42 -0.34 -13.98 -15.25
CA GLU A 42 0.46 -13.99 -14.02
C GLU A 42 -0.34 -14.52 -12.83
N LEU A 43 -1.62 -14.16 -12.72
CA LEU A 43 -2.50 -14.63 -11.66
C LEU A 43 -2.78 -16.14 -11.75
N ILE A 44 -2.91 -16.69 -12.96
CA ILE A 44 -3.10 -18.15 -13.17
C ILE A 44 -1.87 -18.94 -12.69
N LYS A 45 -0.67 -18.35 -12.75
CA LYS A 45 0.55 -18.98 -12.22
C LYS A 45 0.62 -18.93 -10.70
N ASN A 46 -0.13 -18.05 -10.03
CA ASN A 46 -0.17 -18.03 -8.58
C ASN A 46 -0.82 -19.32 -8.09
N GLN A 47 -0.03 -20.14 -7.41
CA GLN A 47 -0.55 -21.30 -6.71
C GLN A 47 -1.53 -20.83 -5.63
N TRP A 48 -2.59 -21.61 -5.43
CA TRP A 48 -3.52 -21.41 -4.34
C TRP A 48 -2.74 -21.41 -3.02
N TRP A 49 -2.66 -20.24 -2.39
CA TRP A 49 -2.04 -20.12 -1.08
C TRP A 49 -3.12 -20.33 -0.02
N ARG A 50 -2.80 -21.08 1.02
CA ARG A 50 -3.68 -21.19 2.19
C ARG A 50 -3.70 -19.82 2.86
N ILE A 51 -4.88 -19.21 2.98
CA ILE A 51 -5.03 -18.00 3.79
C ILE A 51 -4.60 -18.37 5.21
N ASP A 52 -3.62 -17.65 5.74
CA ASP A 52 -3.14 -17.88 7.09
C ASP A 52 -4.31 -17.72 8.09
N PRO A 53 -4.39 -18.57 9.11
CA PRO A 53 -5.40 -18.41 10.14
C PRO A 53 -5.26 -17.03 10.82
N PRO A 54 -6.36 -16.45 11.33
CA PRO A 54 -6.31 -15.19 12.05
C PRO A 54 -5.28 -15.27 13.18
N ARG A 55 -4.26 -14.42 13.13
CA ARG A 55 -3.31 -14.25 14.22
C ARG A 55 -3.86 -13.17 15.15
N HIS A 56 -4.02 -13.50 16.42
CA HIS A 56 -4.31 -12.50 17.45
C HIS A 56 -3.00 -11.84 17.89
N ALA A 57 -3.00 -10.53 18.06
CA ALA A 57 -1.84 -9.82 18.57
C ALA A 57 -1.52 -10.32 19.98
N ASP A 58 -0.29 -10.79 20.17
CA ASP A 58 0.30 -11.10 21.47
C ASP A 58 1.47 -10.15 21.77
N TYR A 59 2.07 -10.31 22.95
CA TYR A 59 3.25 -9.54 23.37
C TYR A 59 4.56 -10.27 23.09
N ASN A 60 4.55 -11.38 22.34
CA ASN A 60 5.75 -12.13 22.03
C ASN A 60 6.37 -11.63 20.72
N ASN A 61 7.54 -11.01 20.81
CA ASN A 61 8.25 -10.49 19.65
C ASN A 61 8.62 -11.56 18.61
N ASP A 62 8.74 -12.83 19.03
CA ASP A 62 9.05 -13.96 18.14
C ASP A 62 7.86 -14.35 17.24
N SER A 63 6.65 -13.87 17.55
CA SER A 63 5.44 -14.11 16.75
C SER A 63 5.36 -13.23 15.49
N TYR A 64 6.26 -12.26 15.33
CA TYR A 64 6.20 -11.23 14.30
C TYR A 64 7.44 -11.24 13.40
N ASP A 65 7.27 -11.04 12.09
CA ASP A 65 8.39 -10.94 11.15
C ASP A 65 9.19 -9.64 11.32
N ILE A 66 8.52 -8.60 11.81
CA ILE A 66 9.05 -7.25 12.01
C ILE A 66 8.59 -6.70 13.35
N VAL A 67 9.53 -6.22 14.16
CA VAL A 67 9.25 -5.59 15.46
C VAL A 67 9.81 -4.17 15.47
N ALA A 68 8.95 -3.18 15.73
CA ALA A 68 9.35 -1.78 15.79
C ALA A 68 9.19 -1.23 17.21
N TYR A 69 10.29 -0.78 17.81
CA TYR A 69 10.30 -0.04 19.06
C TYR A 69 10.28 1.45 18.75
N THR A 70 9.19 2.11 19.11
CA THR A 70 9.03 3.55 18.88
C THR A 70 9.17 4.31 20.19
N ASP A 71 9.91 5.40 20.18
CA ASP A 71 9.90 6.40 21.24
C ASP A 71 9.54 7.77 20.67
N ALA A 72 8.72 8.52 21.39
CA ALA A 72 8.24 9.82 20.96
C ALA A 72 8.38 10.83 22.09
N SER A 73 8.98 11.97 21.76
CA SER A 73 9.18 13.10 22.66
C SER A 73 8.52 14.35 22.08
N ARG A 74 8.49 15.44 22.87
CA ARG A 74 7.99 16.75 22.41
C ARG A 74 8.76 17.30 21.20
N GLU A 75 10.00 16.88 21.00
CA GLU A 75 10.93 17.45 20.02
C GLU A 75 11.17 16.52 18.81
N GLY A 76 10.52 15.36 18.78
CA GLY A 76 10.66 14.40 17.69
C GLY A 76 10.24 12.99 18.07
N TRP A 77 10.40 12.06 17.14
CA TRP A 77 10.22 10.64 17.36
C TRP A 77 11.39 9.84 16.78
N GLY A 78 11.61 8.65 17.32
CA GLY A 78 12.55 7.67 16.83
C GLY A 78 11.91 6.28 16.78
N ALA A 79 12.44 5.42 15.92
CA ALA A 79 12.07 4.01 15.88
C ALA A 79 13.29 3.14 15.60
N VAL A 80 13.36 1.98 16.27
CA VAL A 80 14.28 0.90 15.94
C VAL A 80 13.44 -0.27 15.41
N VAL A 81 13.69 -0.66 14.16
CA VAL A 81 12.94 -1.70 13.45
C VAL A 81 13.86 -2.91 13.29
N HIS A 82 13.42 -4.06 13.81
CA HIS A 82 14.08 -5.34 13.70
C HIS A 82 13.35 -6.22 12.69
N PHE A 83 14.06 -6.70 11.68
CA PHE A 83 13.58 -7.69 10.71
C PHE A 83 14.06 -9.07 11.15
N GLN A 84 13.18 -9.89 11.73
CA GLN A 84 13.55 -11.16 12.35
C GLN A 84 14.13 -12.17 11.35
N PHE A 85 13.61 -12.20 10.11
CA PHE A 85 14.07 -13.14 9.09
C PHE A 85 15.49 -12.86 8.58
N THR A 86 15.87 -11.59 8.48
CA THR A 86 17.19 -11.17 7.97
C THR A 86 18.18 -10.83 9.08
N GLY A 87 17.69 -10.63 10.31
CA GLY A 87 18.46 -10.06 11.42
C GLY A 87 18.80 -8.58 11.22
N GLU A 88 18.25 -7.93 10.18
CA GLU A 88 18.54 -6.54 9.88
C GLU A 88 17.89 -5.61 10.91
N VAL A 89 18.63 -4.57 11.30
CA VAL A 89 18.14 -3.52 12.19
C VAL A 89 18.24 -2.19 11.47
N THR A 90 17.10 -1.49 11.37
CA THR A 90 17.01 -0.15 10.79
C THR A 90 16.57 0.85 11.85
N THR A 91 17.25 1.99 11.90
CA THR A 91 16.90 3.09 12.81
C THR A 91 16.30 4.27 12.03
N LEU A 92 15.15 4.74 12.45
CA LEU A 92 14.46 5.91 11.91
C LEU A 92 14.40 7.00 12.97
N GLN A 93 14.57 8.25 12.58
CA GLN A 93 14.39 9.40 13.48
C GLN A 93 13.87 10.61 12.71
N GLN A 94 13.00 11.38 13.36
CA GLN A 94 12.54 12.66 12.86
C GLN A 94 12.47 13.66 14.01
N ARG A 95 13.15 14.79 13.86
CA ARG A 95 12.96 15.93 14.76
C ARG A 95 11.74 16.74 14.32
N PHE A 96 10.88 17.08 15.26
CA PHE A 96 9.84 18.08 15.03
C PHE A 96 10.53 19.44 15.05
N VAL A 97 10.61 20.10 13.89
CA VAL A 97 11.12 21.46 13.83
C VAL A 97 10.15 22.34 14.61
N THR A 98 10.62 22.98 15.68
CA THR A 98 9.84 23.99 16.41
C THR A 98 9.59 25.16 15.46
N HIS A 99 8.46 25.18 14.77
CA HIS A 99 8.09 26.29 13.89
C HIS A 99 7.76 27.54 14.72
N HIS A 100 8.81 28.26 15.11
CA HIS A 100 8.77 29.72 15.24
C HIS A 100 9.68 30.42 14.23
N GLN A 101 10.19 29.70 13.24
CA GLN A 101 10.82 30.32 12.07
C GLN A 101 9.79 30.46 10.96
N ARG A 102 9.34 31.70 10.73
CA ARG A 102 8.70 32.11 9.49
C ARG A 102 9.67 31.78 8.34
N PRO A 103 9.19 31.22 7.21
CA PRO A 103 10.06 31.03 6.06
C PRO A 103 10.53 32.41 5.57
N PHE A 104 11.82 32.70 5.75
CA PHE A 104 12.47 33.82 5.08
C PHE A 104 12.54 33.49 3.59
N TYR A 105 11.60 34.02 2.81
CA TYR A 105 11.82 34.20 1.38
C TYR A 105 12.83 35.34 1.21
N LYS A 106 14.10 34.99 1.00
CA LYS A 106 15.06 35.91 0.37
C LYS A 106 14.94 35.75 -1.14
N GLY A 107 14.09 36.58 -1.74
CA GLY A 107 14.34 37.05 -3.10
C GLY A 107 15.43 38.12 -3.03
N GLN A 108 16.60 37.83 -3.58
CA GLN A 108 17.56 38.84 -4.06
C GLN A 108 17.00 39.48 -5.35
N PRO A 109 17.33 40.75 -5.69
CA PRO A 109 18.69 41.31 -5.72
C PRO A 109 19.11 42.08 -4.47
#